data_AF-A0A0A1TMN3-F1
#
_entry.id   AF-A0A0A1TMN3-F1
#
_cell.length_a   1.000
_cell.length_b   1.000
_cell.length_c   1.000
_cell.angle_alpha   90.00
_cell.angle_beta   90.00
_cell.angle_gamma   90.00
#
_symmetry.space_group_name_H-M   'P 1'
#
loop_
_entity.id
_entity.type
_entity.pdbx_description
1 polymer ?
#
loop_
_entity_poly.entity_id
_entity_poly.type
_entity_poly.pdbx_seq_one_letter_code
_entity_poly.pdbx_strand_id
1 'polypeptide(L)'
;MLEGVDPVVALGWFLKKDENDKTTWFSHSGNNYPGFFSLVIGSTDHLGSGEEPKNCSLAVMTNSIEGYSAAHRISAAVAHRKGWPMTWVNKSGSIPLGLSGEEAGERWKAWEGVWTDKDEKHTYEVKEFEDEPGLVFDGVGPLKLVPAAGRKLKREDGYEEFVVESMEVVVTLEEEKDGGEKSVKLLQDDGTMELTKAK
;
A
#
# COMPACT_ATOMS: atom_id res chain seq x y z
N MET A 1 8.62 19.16 4.90
CA MET A 1 7.29 19.76 4.70
C MET A 1 6.31 18.83 5.41
N LEU A 2 5.77 19.25 6.55
CA LEU A 2 4.90 18.43 7.39
C LEU A 2 3.45 18.76 7.02
N GLU A 3 2.85 17.98 6.12
CA GLU A 3 1.41 18.04 5.87
C GLU A 3 0.69 17.26 6.98
N GLY A 4 0.57 17.88 8.15
CA GLY A 4 -0.36 17.44 9.18
C GLY A 4 -1.78 17.83 8.73
N VAL A 5 -2.52 16.91 8.11
CA VAL A 5 -3.97 17.04 8.04
C VAL A 5 -4.48 16.76 9.44
N ASP A 6 -4.67 17.81 10.23
CA ASP A 6 -5.17 17.69 11.61
C ASP A 6 -6.58 17.05 11.56
N PRO A 7 -6.77 15.83 12.10
CA PRO A 7 -8.08 15.20 12.08
C PRO A 7 -9.03 15.99 12.99
N VAL A 8 -10.17 16.42 12.46
CA VAL A 8 -11.19 17.11 13.25
C VAL A 8 -11.96 16.07 14.06
N VAL A 9 -12.13 16.31 15.36
CA VAL A 9 -12.93 15.43 16.23
C VAL A 9 -14.35 15.96 16.36
N ALA A 10 -15.35 15.12 16.09
CA ALA A 10 -16.77 15.45 16.26
C ALA A 10 -17.49 14.33 17.02
N LEU A 11 -18.04 14.65 18.20
CA LEU A 11 -18.78 13.70 19.05
C LEU A 11 -18.04 12.37 19.29
N GLY A 12 -16.72 12.42 19.41
CA GLY A 12 -15.88 11.24 19.63
C GLY A 12 -15.51 10.48 18.35
N TRP A 13 -15.73 11.04 17.15
CA TRP A 13 -15.25 10.47 15.88
C TRP A 13 -14.14 11.34 15.29
N PHE A 14 -13.13 10.72 14.70
CA PHE A 14 -12.15 11.40 13.88
C PHE A 14 -12.72 11.58 12.47
N LEU A 15 -12.68 12.80 11.94
CA LEU A 15 -13.11 13.15 10.61
C LEU A 15 -11.88 13.44 9.74
N LYS A 16 -11.84 12.82 8.56
CA LYS A 16 -10.91 13.21 7.50
C LYS A 16 -11.58 14.23 6.61
N LYS A 17 -10.82 15.26 6.24
CA LYS A 17 -11.22 16.27 5.26
C LYS A 17 -10.38 16.19 4.00
N ASP A 18 -10.98 16.57 2.87
CA ASP A 18 -10.28 16.78 1.60
C ASP A 18 -9.64 18.19 1.53
N GLU A 19 -9.01 18.50 0.40
CA GLU A 19 -8.40 19.80 0.09
C GLU A 19 -9.39 20.98 0.11
N ASN A 20 -10.69 20.70 0.00
CA ASN A 20 -11.77 21.70 0.02
C ASN A 20 -12.45 21.80 1.40
N ASP A 21 -11.80 21.28 2.45
CA ASP A 21 -12.28 21.23 3.84
C ASP A 21 -13.60 20.45 4.02
N LYS A 22 -13.98 19.59 3.05
CA LYS A 22 -15.18 18.75 3.17
C LYS A 22 -14.83 17.44 3.85
N THR A 23 -15.69 17.01 4.78
CA THR A 23 -15.55 15.68 5.40
C THR A 23 -15.75 14.59 4.36
N THR A 24 -14.81 13.64 4.31
CA THR A 24 -14.79 12.56 3.31
C THR A 24 -15.13 11.21 3.94
N TRP A 25 -14.57 10.94 5.13
CA TRP A 25 -14.86 9.75 5.92
C TRP A 25 -14.65 10.02 7.41
N PHE A 26 -15.17 9.13 8.24
CA PHE A 26 -15.00 9.15 9.68
C PHE A 26 -14.39 7.84 10.18
N SER A 27 -13.69 7.90 11.30
CA SER A 27 -13.15 6.71 11.94
C SER A 27 -13.07 6.83 13.45
N HIS A 28 -12.95 5.68 14.10
CA HIS A 28 -12.54 5.59 15.48
C HIS A 28 -11.73 4.33 15.67
N SER A 29 -10.76 4.37 16.59
CA SER A 29 -10.03 3.19 17.01
C SER A 29 -10.05 3.05 18.52
N GLY A 30 -9.88 1.84 18.99
CA GLY A 30 -9.82 1.51 20.41
C GLY A 30 -8.75 0.46 20.63
N ASN A 31 -8.01 0.57 21.73
CA ASN A 31 -7.08 -0.46 22.15
C ASN A 31 -7.19 -0.69 23.66
N ASN A 32 -6.85 -1.90 24.09
CA ASN A 32 -6.48 -2.18 25.47
C ASN A 32 -5.16 -2.97 25.46
N TYR A 33 -4.03 -2.26 25.39
CA TYR A 33 -2.72 -2.89 25.30
C TYR A 33 -2.47 -3.90 26.45
N PRO A 34 -1.98 -5.14 26.17
CA PRO A 34 -1.58 -5.69 24.87
C PRO A 34 -2.64 -6.58 24.17
N GLY A 35 -3.92 -6.52 24.58
CA GLY A 35 -4.90 -7.56 24.30
C GLY A 35 -5.74 -7.38 23.03
N PHE A 36 -6.37 -6.23 22.82
CA PHE A 36 -7.33 -6.04 21.74
C PHE A 36 -7.12 -4.71 21.03
N PHE A 37 -7.47 -4.72 19.74
CA PHE A 37 -7.56 -3.53 18.92
C PHE A 37 -8.83 -3.56 18.08
N SER A 38 -9.52 -2.43 18.01
CA SER A 38 -10.67 -2.21 17.15
C SER A 38 -10.44 -0.99 16.28
N LEU A 39 -10.85 -1.08 15.02
CA LEU A 39 -10.88 0.02 14.06
C LEU A 39 -12.23 0.03 13.37
N VAL A 40 -12.87 1.19 13.33
CA VAL A 40 -14.08 1.44 12.56
C VAL A 40 -13.82 2.60 11.61
N ILE A 41 -14.14 2.42 10.34
CA ILE A 41 -14.06 3.44 9.29
C ILE A 41 -15.40 3.46 8.57
N GLY A 42 -15.90 4.63 8.21
CA GLY A 42 -17.16 4.76 7.47
C GLY A 42 -17.22 6.01 6.61
N SER A 43 -18.08 5.96 5.61
CA SER A 43 -18.48 7.11 4.81
C SER A 43 -19.97 7.04 4.48
N THR A 44 -20.61 8.18 4.29
CA THR A 44 -22.05 8.30 3.97
C THR A 44 -22.26 9.41 2.96
N ASP A 45 -23.36 9.35 2.20
CA ASP A 45 -23.74 10.36 1.21
C ASP A 45 -23.94 11.77 1.80
N HIS A 46 -24.08 11.87 3.12
CA HIS A 46 -24.13 13.15 3.83
C HIS A 46 -22.75 13.79 4.02
N LEU A 47 -21.67 13.05 3.77
CA LEU A 47 -20.30 13.56 3.75
C LEU A 47 -20.02 14.17 2.37
N GLY A 48 -19.36 15.32 2.34
CA GLY A 48 -19.36 16.24 1.20
C GLY A 48 -18.47 15.86 0.02
N SER A 49 -17.83 14.69 0.01
CA SER A 49 -16.92 14.27 -1.07
C SER A 49 -17.51 13.17 -1.95
N GLY A 50 -17.28 13.28 -3.26
CA GLY A 50 -17.82 12.34 -4.26
C GLY A 50 -16.92 11.13 -4.54
N GLU A 51 -15.69 11.13 -4.04
CA GLU A 51 -14.69 10.10 -4.35
C GLU A 51 -14.69 8.92 -3.36
N GLU A 52 -15.14 9.14 -2.12
CA GLU A 52 -15.18 8.10 -1.10
C GLU A 52 -16.35 7.12 -1.32
N PRO A 53 -16.28 5.89 -0.77
CA PRO A 53 -17.33 4.93 -1.00
C PRO A 53 -18.60 5.33 -0.26
N LYS A 54 -19.71 5.35 -1.00
CA LYS A 54 -21.01 5.82 -0.54
C LYS A 54 -21.68 4.83 0.42
N ASN A 55 -22.15 5.33 1.55
CA ASN A 55 -22.89 4.58 2.58
C ASN A 55 -22.22 3.24 2.92
N CYS A 56 -20.93 3.29 3.20
CA CYS A 56 -20.12 2.13 3.50
C CYS A 56 -19.52 2.21 4.91
N SER A 57 -19.22 1.06 5.49
CA SER A 57 -18.41 0.98 6.70
C SER A 57 -17.61 -0.31 6.73
N LEU A 58 -16.50 -0.25 7.46
CA LEU A 58 -15.66 -1.38 7.80
C LEU A 58 -15.38 -1.33 9.30
N ALA A 59 -15.57 -2.47 9.97
CA ALA A 59 -15.15 -2.66 11.34
C ALA A 59 -14.21 -3.86 11.42
N VAL A 60 -13.04 -3.67 12.01
CA VAL A 60 -12.06 -4.73 12.26
C VAL A 60 -11.80 -4.81 13.75
N MET A 61 -11.90 -6.02 14.30
CA MET A 61 -11.62 -6.30 15.70
C MET A 61 -10.61 -7.44 15.78
N THR A 62 -9.60 -7.27 16.62
CA THR A 62 -8.51 -8.23 16.79
C THR A 62 -8.21 -8.41 18.27
N ASN A 63 -7.66 -9.56 18.63
CA ASN A 63 -7.29 -9.95 19.99
C ASN A 63 -5.77 -10.19 20.11
N SER A 64 -4.97 -9.34 19.47
CA SER A 64 -3.51 -9.44 19.44
C SER A 64 -2.87 -8.06 19.63
N ILE A 65 -1.64 -8.08 20.15
CA ILE A 65 -0.75 -6.90 20.20
C ILE A 65 -0.48 -6.34 18.79
N GLU A 66 -0.48 -7.21 17.78
CA GLU A 66 -0.33 -6.86 16.36
C GLU A 66 -1.63 -6.31 15.73
N GLY A 67 -2.67 -6.14 16.54
CA GLY A 67 -4.00 -5.78 16.10
C GLY A 67 -4.07 -4.49 15.30
N TYR A 68 -3.24 -3.50 15.65
CA TYR A 68 -3.13 -2.25 14.91
C TYR A 68 -2.69 -2.49 13.45
N SER A 69 -1.58 -3.22 13.25
CA SER A 69 -1.05 -3.53 11.92
C SER A 69 -2.03 -4.37 11.12
N ALA A 70 -2.55 -5.45 11.72
CA ALA A 70 -3.52 -6.35 11.09
C ALA A 70 -4.78 -5.60 10.62
N ALA A 71 -5.34 -4.71 11.44
CA ALA A 71 -6.54 -3.97 11.09
C ALA A 71 -6.33 -3.04 9.88
N HIS A 72 -5.18 -2.38 9.78
CA HIS A 72 -4.85 -1.53 8.63
C HIS A 72 -4.63 -2.36 7.36
N ARG A 73 -3.90 -3.50 7.46
CA ARG A 73 -3.70 -4.44 6.34
C ARG A 73 -5.03 -4.98 5.80
N ILE A 74 -5.95 -5.38 6.70
CA ILE A 74 -7.29 -5.85 6.33
C ILE A 74 -8.08 -4.72 5.66
N SER A 75 -8.00 -3.50 6.18
CA SER A 75 -8.72 -2.35 5.63
C SER A 75 -8.25 -2.02 4.21
N ALA A 76 -6.94 -2.03 3.97
CA ALA A 76 -6.33 -1.88 2.65
C ALA A 76 -6.81 -2.97 1.68
N ALA A 77 -6.80 -4.23 2.11
CA ALA A 77 -7.23 -5.34 1.29
C ALA A 77 -8.73 -5.28 0.92
N VAL A 78 -9.58 -4.85 1.86
CA VAL A 78 -11.01 -4.61 1.59
C VAL A 78 -11.17 -3.47 0.59
N ALA A 79 -10.47 -2.35 0.78
CA ALA A 79 -10.53 -1.21 -0.13
C ALA A 79 -10.10 -1.61 -1.56
N HIS A 80 -8.96 -2.30 -1.68
CA HIS A 80 -8.47 -2.84 -2.95
C HIS A 80 -9.52 -3.74 -3.62
N ARG A 81 -10.07 -4.73 -2.89
CA ARG A 81 -11.08 -5.65 -3.41
C ARG A 81 -12.37 -4.96 -3.86
N LYS A 82 -12.71 -3.83 -3.23
CA LYS A 82 -13.93 -3.07 -3.53
C LYS A 82 -13.71 -1.95 -4.55
N GLY A 83 -12.47 -1.71 -4.98
CA GLY A 83 -12.12 -0.55 -5.81
C GLY A 83 -12.35 0.78 -5.10
N TRP A 84 -12.26 0.78 -3.77
CA TRP A 84 -12.41 2.00 -2.96
C TRP A 84 -11.09 2.79 -2.96
N PRO A 85 -11.15 4.13 -2.83
CA PRO A 85 -9.95 4.93 -2.80
C PRO A 85 -9.13 4.60 -1.55
N MET A 86 -7.82 4.51 -1.73
CA MET A 86 -6.90 4.16 -0.65
C MET A 86 -6.68 5.31 0.34
N THR A 87 -7.20 6.51 0.07
CA THR A 87 -7.35 7.62 1.03
C THR A 87 -8.27 7.26 2.20
N TRP A 88 -9.13 6.25 2.02
CA TRP A 88 -10.05 5.72 3.02
C TRP A 88 -9.36 4.91 4.12
N VAL A 89 -8.14 4.44 3.86
CA VAL A 89 -7.32 3.69 4.82
C VAL A 89 -6.12 4.55 5.19
N ASN A 90 -5.86 4.72 6.48
CA ASN A 90 -4.71 5.50 6.92
C ASN A 90 -3.44 4.91 6.26
N LYS A 91 -2.60 5.77 5.67
CA LYS A 91 -1.30 5.42 5.07
C LYS A 91 -0.28 5.03 6.14
N SER A 92 -0.69 4.32 7.20
CA SER A 92 0.27 3.72 8.11
C SER A 92 1.17 2.83 7.27
N GLY A 93 2.48 2.81 7.57
CA GLY A 93 3.48 2.04 6.84
C GLY A 93 3.28 0.53 6.87
N SER A 94 2.06 0.04 7.15
CA SER A 94 1.72 -1.36 7.10
C SER A 94 1.89 -1.89 5.69
N ILE A 95 2.80 -2.86 5.55
CA ILE A 95 2.96 -3.67 4.34
C ILE A 95 1.59 -4.29 3.98
N PRO A 96 1.06 -4.07 2.77
CA PRO A 96 -0.20 -4.65 2.32
C PRO A 96 -0.14 -6.18 2.27
N LEU A 97 -1.29 -6.83 2.16
CA LEU A 97 -1.34 -8.28 1.98
C LEU A 97 -0.96 -8.64 0.53
N GLY A 98 -0.17 -9.70 0.37
CA GLY A 98 0.03 -10.35 -0.92
C GLY A 98 -1.25 -11.05 -1.38
N LEU A 99 -1.56 -10.92 -2.66
CA LEU A 99 -2.67 -11.57 -3.36
C LEU A 99 -2.19 -12.88 -3.96
N SER A 100 -1.89 -13.87 -3.10
CA SER A 100 -1.44 -15.18 -3.56
C SER A 100 -2.44 -15.81 -4.53
N GLY A 101 -1.96 -16.21 -5.71
CA GLY A 101 -2.77 -16.80 -6.78
C GLY A 101 -3.30 -15.82 -7.83
N GLU A 102 -3.10 -14.50 -7.66
CA GLU A 102 -3.28 -13.53 -8.74
C GLU A 102 -2.03 -13.49 -9.64
N GLU A 103 -2.25 -13.43 -10.95
CA GLU A 103 -1.19 -13.24 -11.94
C GLU A 103 -0.72 -11.78 -11.94
N ALA A 104 0.61 -11.56 -12.01
CA ALA A 104 1.19 -10.23 -12.04
C ALA A 104 0.82 -9.42 -13.30
N GLY A 105 0.50 -10.11 -14.40
CA GLY A 105 0.39 -9.53 -15.73
C GLY A 105 1.77 -9.30 -16.36
N GLU A 106 1.82 -8.51 -17.44
CA GLU A 106 3.08 -8.27 -18.18
C GLU A 106 3.72 -6.92 -17.89
N ARG A 107 2.99 -6.01 -17.23
CA ARG A 107 3.44 -4.64 -16.95
C ARG A 107 4.82 -4.57 -16.30
N TRP A 108 5.10 -5.45 -15.35
CA TRP A 108 6.36 -5.47 -14.61
C TRP A 108 7.60 -5.69 -15.49
N LYS A 109 7.45 -6.34 -16.67
CA LYS A 109 8.55 -6.62 -17.60
C LYS A 109 9.26 -5.33 -18.05
N ALA A 110 8.54 -4.22 -18.08
CA ALA A 110 9.08 -2.91 -18.42
C ALA A 110 10.11 -2.38 -17.39
N TRP A 111 10.19 -2.99 -16.20
CA TRP A 111 11.14 -2.71 -15.13
C TRP A 111 12.21 -3.80 -14.95
N GLU A 112 12.30 -4.77 -15.87
CA GLU A 112 13.39 -5.75 -15.81
C GLU A 112 14.77 -5.10 -15.89
N GLY A 113 15.70 -5.70 -15.14
CA GLY A 113 17.10 -5.32 -15.07
C GLY A 113 17.56 -5.05 -13.65
N VAL A 114 18.77 -4.51 -13.56
CA VAL A 114 19.45 -4.21 -12.29
C VAL A 114 19.21 -2.76 -11.92
N TRP A 115 18.89 -2.56 -10.65
CA TRP A 115 18.61 -1.31 -9.99
C TRP A 115 19.56 -1.15 -8.81
N THR A 116 19.94 0.07 -8.49
CA THR A 116 20.84 0.37 -7.36
C THR A 116 20.20 1.37 -6.42
N ASP A 117 20.58 1.28 -5.15
CA ASP A 117 20.31 2.36 -4.21
C ASP A 117 21.12 3.63 -4.57
N LYS A 118 20.81 4.73 -3.88
CA LYS A 118 21.43 6.03 -4.13
C LYS A 118 22.96 6.04 -3.97
N ASP A 119 23.48 5.17 -3.11
CA ASP A 119 24.91 5.08 -2.82
C ASP A 119 25.63 4.03 -3.71
N GLU A 120 24.92 3.37 -4.62
CA GLU A 120 25.39 2.25 -5.43
C GLU A 120 26.01 1.09 -4.62
N LYS A 121 25.61 0.96 -3.35
CA LYS A 121 26.12 -0.08 -2.44
C LYS A 121 25.41 -1.40 -2.62
N HIS A 122 24.12 -1.32 -2.92
CA HIS A 122 23.24 -2.47 -3.02
C HIS A 122 22.62 -2.54 -4.42
N THR A 123 22.52 -3.77 -4.91
CA THR A 123 21.94 -4.12 -6.21
C THR A 123 20.65 -4.89 -6.03
N TYR A 124 19.66 -4.55 -6.85
CA TYR A 124 18.34 -5.12 -6.86
C TYR A 124 18.00 -5.48 -8.30
N GLU A 125 17.92 -6.77 -8.62
CA GLU A 125 17.56 -7.23 -9.96
C GLU A 125 16.09 -7.64 -9.98
N VAL A 126 15.30 -6.96 -10.81
CA VAL A 126 13.94 -7.39 -11.16
C VAL A 126 14.06 -8.26 -12.41
N LYS A 127 13.59 -9.51 -12.32
CA LYS A 127 13.65 -10.46 -13.43
C LYS A 127 12.52 -11.48 -13.36
N GLU A 128 12.31 -12.20 -14.45
CA GLU A 128 11.44 -13.38 -14.44
C GLU A 128 11.95 -14.47 -13.49
N PHE A 129 11.02 -15.04 -12.73
CA PHE A 129 11.19 -16.19 -11.85
C PHE A 129 9.89 -17.01 -11.85
N GLU A 130 9.95 -18.23 -12.38
CA GLU A 130 8.77 -19.11 -12.52
C GLU A 130 7.61 -18.44 -13.28
N ASP A 131 7.91 -17.80 -14.42
CA ASP A 131 6.96 -17.05 -15.27
C ASP A 131 6.31 -15.82 -14.59
N GLU A 132 6.78 -15.45 -13.39
CA GLU A 132 6.29 -14.33 -12.58
C GLU A 132 7.44 -13.37 -12.23
N PRO A 133 7.18 -12.15 -11.76
CA PRO A 133 8.24 -11.24 -11.34
C PRO A 133 8.97 -11.79 -10.09
N GLY A 134 10.28 -11.71 -10.11
CA GLY A 134 11.18 -12.02 -9.01
C GLY A 134 12.13 -10.87 -8.69
N LEU A 135 12.60 -10.84 -7.44
CA LEU A 135 13.58 -9.88 -6.96
C LEU A 135 14.83 -10.62 -6.46
N VAL A 136 16.00 -10.20 -6.91
CA VAL A 136 17.29 -10.62 -6.35
C VAL A 136 17.92 -9.41 -5.67
N PHE A 137 18.40 -9.59 -4.45
CA PHE A 137 19.10 -8.57 -3.67
C PHE A 137 20.55 -8.98 -3.48
N ASP A 138 21.50 -8.22 -4.02
CA ASP A 138 22.94 -8.51 -3.93
C ASP A 138 23.31 -9.95 -4.32
N GLY A 139 22.67 -10.47 -5.37
CA GLY A 139 22.85 -11.84 -5.83
C GLY A 139 22.12 -12.92 -5.01
N VAL A 140 21.41 -12.54 -3.93
CA VAL A 140 20.59 -13.43 -3.10
C VAL A 140 19.15 -13.43 -3.61
N GLY A 141 18.61 -14.61 -3.94
CA GLY A 141 17.28 -14.79 -4.52
C GLY A 141 17.30 -15.78 -5.70
N PRO A 142 16.34 -15.69 -6.63
CA PRO A 142 15.20 -14.77 -6.67
C PRO A 142 14.12 -15.10 -5.63
N LEU A 143 13.50 -14.06 -5.06
CA LEU A 143 12.30 -14.15 -4.26
C LEU A 143 11.10 -13.69 -5.10
N LYS A 144 9.98 -14.40 -5.00
CA LYS A 144 8.78 -14.10 -5.77
C LYS A 144 8.20 -12.74 -5.36
N LEU A 145 7.81 -11.94 -6.34
CA LEU A 145 7.04 -10.71 -6.16
C LEU A 145 5.56 -11.02 -6.34
N VAL A 146 4.83 -11.06 -5.22
CA VAL A 146 3.40 -11.36 -5.22
C VAL A 146 2.60 -10.06 -5.37
N PRO A 147 1.61 -9.97 -6.27
CA PRO A 147 0.77 -8.77 -6.39
C PRO A 147 0.24 -8.30 -5.04
N ALA A 148 0.31 -6.99 -4.76
CA ALA A 148 -0.13 -6.44 -3.48
C ALA A 148 -1.59 -6.00 -3.52
N ALA A 149 -2.33 -6.26 -2.44
CA ALA A 149 -3.63 -5.64 -2.15
C ALA A 149 -3.44 -4.21 -1.63
N GLY A 150 -2.67 -3.42 -2.37
CA GLY A 150 -2.08 -2.19 -1.88
C GLY A 150 -2.67 -0.93 -2.50
N ARG A 151 -1.85 0.12 -2.58
CA ARG A 151 -2.26 1.49 -2.90
C ARG A 151 -2.59 1.68 -4.38
N LYS A 152 -1.97 0.87 -5.24
CA LYS A 152 -2.17 0.91 -6.68
C LYS A 152 -3.10 -0.24 -7.07
N LEU A 153 -4.24 0.10 -7.68
CA LEU A 153 -5.14 -0.89 -8.25
C LEU A 153 -4.51 -1.52 -9.50
N LYS A 154 -4.90 -2.76 -9.79
CA LYS A 154 -4.54 -3.47 -11.02
C LYS A 154 -4.92 -2.63 -12.25
N ARG A 155 -3.99 -2.47 -13.19
CA ARG A 155 -4.25 -1.89 -14.52
C ARG A 155 -4.58 -3.00 -15.52
N GLU A 156 -5.00 -2.62 -16.73
CA GLU A 156 -5.32 -3.58 -17.79
C GLU A 156 -4.14 -4.52 -18.11
N ASP A 157 -2.91 -4.01 -18.04
CA ASP A 157 -1.67 -4.73 -18.37
C ASP A 157 -0.96 -5.36 -17.16
N GLY A 158 -1.47 -5.17 -15.94
CA GLY A 158 -0.95 -5.84 -14.74
C GLY A 158 -0.85 -4.97 -13.49
N TYR A 159 -0.12 -5.50 -12.50
CA TYR A 159 0.13 -4.84 -11.21
C TYR A 159 1.39 -3.97 -11.22
N GLU A 160 1.41 -2.96 -10.36
CA GLU A 160 2.54 -2.04 -10.15
C GLU A 160 3.08 -2.09 -8.71
N GLU A 161 2.42 -2.82 -7.81
CA GLU A 161 2.83 -2.93 -6.41
C GLU A 161 2.81 -4.40 -6.01
N PHE A 162 3.90 -4.86 -5.39
CA PHE A 162 4.15 -6.25 -5.06
C PHE A 162 4.69 -6.37 -3.64
N VAL A 163 4.30 -7.44 -2.94
CA VAL A 163 4.94 -7.86 -1.70
C VAL A 163 6.01 -8.88 -2.04
N VAL A 164 7.21 -8.74 -1.49
CA VAL A 164 8.25 -9.77 -1.60
C VAL A 164 7.80 -10.96 -0.74
N GLU A 165 7.67 -12.14 -1.36
CA GLU A 165 7.18 -13.33 -0.67
C GLU A 165 8.00 -13.62 0.59
N SER A 166 7.29 -13.88 1.70
CA SER A 166 7.88 -14.15 3.02
C SER A 166 8.68 -13.00 3.64
N MET A 167 8.58 -11.77 3.10
CA MET A 167 9.22 -10.59 3.66
C MET A 167 8.23 -9.44 3.86
N GLU A 168 8.52 -8.58 4.83
CA GLU A 168 7.78 -7.33 5.06
C GLU A 168 8.35 -6.20 4.19
N VAL A 169 8.38 -6.44 2.88
CA VAL A 169 8.91 -5.50 1.89
C VAL A 169 7.91 -5.33 0.75
N VAL A 170 7.63 -4.09 0.38
CA VAL A 170 6.84 -3.77 -0.83
C VAL A 170 7.74 -3.24 -1.91
N VAL A 171 7.62 -3.80 -3.10
CA VAL A 171 8.18 -3.26 -4.33
C VAL A 171 7.09 -2.48 -5.06
N THR A 172 7.32 -1.21 -5.35
CA THR A 172 6.45 -0.39 -6.19
C THR A 172 7.20 -0.02 -7.46
N LEU A 173 6.61 -0.34 -8.61
CA LEU A 173 7.07 0.05 -9.92
C LEU A 173 6.42 1.39 -10.28
N GLU A 174 7.23 2.38 -10.63
CA GLU A 174 6.76 3.72 -10.99
C GLU A 174 7.29 4.13 -12.35
N GLU A 175 6.46 4.88 -13.06
CA GLU A 175 6.75 5.53 -14.32
C GLU A 175 6.23 6.96 -14.19
N GLU A 176 7.07 7.94 -14.49
CA GLU A 176 6.61 9.32 -14.57
C GLU A 176 5.52 9.48 -15.64
N LYS A 177 4.73 10.56 -15.53
CA LYS A 177 3.67 10.85 -16.51
C LYS A 177 4.25 10.90 -17.92
N ASP A 178 3.42 10.52 -18.90
CA ASP A 178 3.75 10.50 -20.33
C ASP A 178 4.87 9.51 -20.73
N GLY A 179 5.07 8.44 -19.95
CA GLY A 179 6.05 7.40 -20.26
C GLY A 179 7.49 7.81 -19.96
N GLY A 180 7.66 8.64 -18.92
CA GLY A 180 8.93 9.23 -18.51
C GLY A 180 9.85 8.25 -17.76
N GLU A 181 10.63 8.77 -16.82
CA GLU A 181 11.61 7.97 -16.09
C GLU A 181 10.92 6.85 -15.29
N LYS A 182 11.51 5.65 -15.35
CA LYS A 182 11.05 4.49 -14.59
C LYS A 182 11.89 4.36 -13.34
N SER A 183 11.24 4.17 -12.20
CA SER A 183 11.92 3.88 -10.93
C SER A 183 11.30 2.67 -10.23
N VAL A 184 12.09 2.06 -9.34
CA VAL A 184 11.64 1.02 -8.43
C VAL A 184 11.74 1.56 -7.02
N LYS A 185 10.67 1.44 -6.23
CA LYS A 185 10.65 1.86 -4.83
C LYS A 185 10.48 0.65 -3.92
N LEU A 186 11.28 0.61 -2.87
CA LEU A 186 11.20 -0.39 -1.80
C LEU A 186 10.67 0.29 -0.54
N LEU A 187 9.53 -0.18 -0.03
CA LEU A 187 9.00 0.22 1.27
C LEU A 187 9.27 -0.89 2.29
N GLN A 188 9.91 -0.51 3.39
CA GLN A 188 10.18 -1.32 4.57
C GLN A 188 9.86 -0.51 5.83
N ASP A 189 9.98 -1.12 7.01
CA ASP A 189 9.69 -0.48 8.30
C ASP A 189 10.50 0.81 8.56
N ASP A 190 11.70 0.92 7.99
CA ASP A 190 12.60 2.06 8.16
C ASP A 190 12.35 3.21 7.16
N GLY A 191 11.49 2.99 6.16
CA GLY A 191 11.07 4.01 5.21
C GLY A 191 10.89 3.51 3.78
N THR A 192 10.84 4.46 2.85
CA THR A 192 10.82 4.18 1.42
C THR A 192 12.16 4.55 0.81
N MET A 193 12.77 3.59 0.11
CA MET A 193 13.98 3.77 -0.67
C MET A 193 13.62 3.76 -2.16
N GLU A 194 14.14 4.73 -2.90
CA GLU A 194 14.00 4.79 -4.36
C GLU A 194 15.29 4.29 -5.01
N LEU A 195 15.12 3.44 -6.02
CA LEU A 195 16.19 2.80 -6.77
C LEU A 195 16.27 3.37 -8.17
N THR A 196 17.49 3.54 -8.66
CA THR A 196 17.79 4.01 -10.01
C THR A 196 18.29 2.86 -10.86
N LYS A 197 18.01 2.88 -12.16
CA LYS A 197 18.50 1.84 -13.06
C LYS A 197 20.03 1.87 -13.15
N ALA A 198 20.67 0.71 -12.97
CA ALA A 198 22.12 0.59 -13.13
C ALA A 198 22.50 0.91 -14.59
N LYS A 199 23.65 1.58 -14.77
CA LYS A 199 24.17 1.95 -16.09
C LYS A 199 24.75 0.76 -16.85
#